data_AF-A0A533WDV7-F1
#
_entry.id   AF-A0A533WDV7-F1
#
_cell.length_a   1.000
_cell.length_b   1.000
_cell.length_c   1.000
_cell.angle_alpha   90.00
_cell.angle_beta   90.00
_cell.angle_gamma   90.00
#
_symmetry.space_group_name_H-M   'P 1'
#
loop_
_entity.id
_entity.type
_entity.pdbx_description
1 polymer ?
#
loop_
_entity_poly.entity_id
_entity_poly.type
_entity_poly.pdbx_seq_one_letter_code
_entity_poly.pdbx_strand_id
1 'polypeptide(L)'
;MAATLVASIFLQPSNILSAGDAYAADATAEIGQPFSLRVNQTAYIGSADVAVRFIDVTEDSRCPSDVVCIWEGQVSILVDLVQVSSDISIGQFTLSLGGQASAGSFGNYSIRVMDVQPYPMSTKKISPSDYVVTLVLDSSGGGQVLSHGVLVKAETSSAPVAAIISGWNVEKGKGAVVLFMQGDNGGPKRVIIRFAPSYASSCSHGPGPVKCIDGQIKLTNSNDPLMGEGGKLHLEVDTSKTRLFLAFANAEETGKEYMLNIIKLKTWLKPIAIDNNTSKISLKEGQRDGPLLVQKIYLDRVEGLNFPEYPIATDQGFPITLRIGEKASNGCTVVLTLVKIEDNTAVFSKTVDEDRPCPICWLQGALLSGSK
;
A
#
# COMPACT_ATOMS: atom_id res chain seq x y z
N MET A 1 55.69 -36.17 -13.35
CA MET A 1 54.28 -36.06 -12.92
C MET A 1 54.01 -34.58 -12.69
N ALA A 2 53.34 -33.91 -13.62
CA ALA A 2 52.98 -32.51 -13.48
C ALA A 2 51.57 -32.44 -12.91
N ALA A 3 51.42 -31.89 -11.71
CA ALA A 3 50.12 -31.69 -11.07
C ALA A 3 49.53 -30.37 -11.58
N THR A 4 48.51 -30.48 -12.43
CA THR A 4 47.75 -29.34 -12.93
C THR A 4 46.85 -28.82 -11.81
N LEU A 5 47.15 -27.62 -11.30
CA LEU A 5 46.27 -26.91 -10.36
C LEU A 5 45.03 -26.42 -11.13
N VAL A 6 43.87 -26.97 -10.84
CA VAL A 6 42.59 -26.43 -11.31
C VAL A 6 42.15 -25.37 -10.30
N ALA A 7 42.27 -24.09 -10.67
CA ALA A 7 41.70 -23.01 -9.89
C ALA A 7 40.18 -23.01 -10.07
N SER A 8 39.45 -23.54 -9.09
CA SER A 8 38.00 -23.41 -9.01
C SER A 8 37.65 -21.96 -8.70
N ILE A 9 37.18 -21.22 -9.71
CA ILE A 9 36.54 -19.92 -9.53
C ILE A 9 35.19 -20.18 -8.83
N PHE A 10 35.15 -19.99 -7.51
CA PHE A 10 33.87 -19.87 -6.79
C PHE A 10 33.23 -18.54 -7.21
N LEU A 11 32.23 -18.61 -8.10
CA LEU A 11 31.30 -17.51 -8.32
C LEU A 11 30.58 -17.25 -6.99
N GLN A 12 30.94 -16.18 -6.29
CA GLN A 12 30.14 -15.70 -5.16
C GLN A 12 28.76 -15.32 -5.71
N PRO A 13 27.65 -15.69 -5.03
CA PRO A 13 26.33 -15.22 -5.41
C PRO A 13 26.35 -13.69 -5.42
N SER A 14 25.86 -13.10 -6.49
CA SER A 14 25.84 -11.65 -6.65
C SER A 14 24.99 -11.03 -5.53
N ASN A 15 25.57 -10.19 -4.68
CA ASN A 15 24.85 -9.42 -3.64
C ASN A 15 23.99 -8.29 -4.22
N ILE A 16 23.76 -8.27 -5.54
CA ILE A 16 22.97 -7.25 -6.24
C ILE A 16 21.52 -7.70 -6.27
N LEU A 17 20.62 -6.85 -5.82
CA LEU A 17 19.19 -7.10 -5.78
C LEU A 17 18.61 -6.99 -7.19
N SER A 18 17.90 -8.02 -7.63
CA SER A 18 17.18 -8.01 -8.91
C SER A 18 15.67 -7.84 -8.69
N ALA A 19 14.91 -7.47 -9.73
CA ALA A 19 13.46 -7.51 -9.65
C ALA A 19 12.94 -8.93 -9.35
N GLY A 20 13.67 -9.98 -9.72
CA GLY A 20 13.37 -11.37 -9.34
C GLY A 20 13.25 -11.57 -7.83
N ASP A 21 14.13 -10.93 -7.06
CA ASP A 21 14.16 -10.99 -5.60
C ASP A 21 13.05 -10.16 -4.96
N ALA A 22 12.61 -9.09 -5.62
CA ALA A 22 11.43 -8.33 -5.20
C ALA A 22 10.14 -9.13 -5.28
N TYR A 23 10.03 -10.03 -6.27
CA TYR A 23 8.95 -11.01 -6.36
C TYR A 23 9.12 -12.16 -5.36
N ALA A 24 10.26 -12.26 -4.69
CA ALA A 24 10.52 -13.18 -3.59
C ALA A 24 10.52 -12.51 -2.21
N ALA A 25 10.05 -11.26 -2.13
CA ALA A 25 10.10 -10.46 -0.92
C ALA A 25 9.44 -11.18 0.28
N ASP A 26 10.16 -11.22 1.39
CA ASP A 26 9.74 -11.76 2.68
C ASP A 26 8.61 -10.95 3.32
N ALA A 27 8.47 -9.67 2.93
CA ALA A 27 7.49 -8.76 3.53
C ALA A 27 6.94 -7.71 2.54
N THR A 28 5.74 -7.21 2.86
CA THR A 28 5.16 -5.98 2.33
C THR A 28 5.47 -4.79 3.21
N ALA A 29 5.61 -3.63 2.59
CA ALA A 29 5.67 -2.36 3.30
C ALA A 29 4.92 -1.27 2.54
N GLU A 30 4.58 -0.20 3.26
CA GLU A 30 3.94 0.99 2.72
C GLU A 30 4.86 2.20 2.92
N ILE A 31 4.79 3.18 2.02
CA ILE A 31 5.50 4.46 2.21
C ILE A 31 5.07 5.09 3.53
N GLY A 32 6.03 5.56 4.32
CA GLY A 32 5.82 6.20 5.61
C GLY A 32 5.52 5.24 6.78
N GLN A 33 5.38 3.93 6.51
CA GLN A 33 5.20 2.92 7.56
C GLN A 33 6.53 2.23 7.87
N PRO A 34 6.91 2.09 9.16
CA PRO A 34 8.06 1.29 9.53
C PRO A 34 7.86 -0.19 9.18
N PHE A 35 8.89 -0.83 8.64
CA PHE A 35 8.90 -2.26 8.34
C PHE A 35 10.23 -2.87 8.77
N SER A 36 10.20 -4.13 9.21
CA SER A 36 11.38 -4.80 9.75
C SER A 36 11.91 -5.89 8.83
N LEU A 37 13.23 -5.99 8.72
CA LEU A 37 13.94 -6.99 7.92
C LEU A 37 15.06 -7.64 8.74
N ARG A 38 15.21 -8.96 8.62
CA ARG A 38 16.45 -9.66 8.99
C ARG A 38 17.49 -9.55 7.88
N VAL A 39 18.74 -9.85 8.21
CA VAL A 39 19.82 -9.92 7.22
C VAL A 39 19.41 -10.84 6.06
N ASN A 40 19.66 -10.37 4.84
CA ASN A 40 19.25 -10.94 3.55
C ASN A 40 17.74 -10.96 3.24
N GLN A 41 16.88 -10.49 4.14
CA GLN A 41 15.45 -10.36 3.83
C GLN A 41 15.17 -9.14 2.96
N THR A 42 14.10 -9.26 2.17
CA THR A 42 13.65 -8.25 1.23
C THR A 42 12.21 -7.81 1.54
N ALA A 43 11.96 -6.50 1.61
CA ALA A 43 10.63 -5.93 1.64
C ALA A 43 10.29 -5.31 0.30
N TYR A 44 9.05 -5.48 -0.17
CA TYR A 44 8.53 -4.76 -1.32
C TYR A 44 7.54 -3.67 -0.92
N ILE A 45 7.78 -2.46 -1.41
CA ILE A 45 6.97 -1.28 -1.16
C ILE A 45 6.14 -1.00 -2.41
N GLY A 46 4.88 -1.46 -2.35
CA GLY A 46 3.94 -1.41 -3.47
C GLY A 46 3.84 -0.03 -4.08
N SER A 47 3.45 0.97 -3.29
CA SER A 47 3.22 2.35 -3.74
C SER A 47 4.45 3.06 -4.35
N ALA A 48 5.66 2.56 -4.14
CA ALA A 48 6.89 3.07 -4.76
C ALA A 48 7.40 2.19 -5.92
N ASP A 49 6.88 0.97 -6.05
CA ASP A 49 7.41 -0.10 -6.88
C ASP A 49 8.90 -0.42 -6.61
N VAL A 50 9.30 -0.34 -5.34
CA VAL A 50 10.68 -0.52 -4.87
C VAL A 50 10.77 -1.76 -4.00
N ALA A 51 11.79 -2.59 -4.23
CA ALA A 51 12.21 -3.58 -3.24
C ALA A 51 13.47 -3.12 -2.51
N VAL A 52 13.50 -3.38 -1.22
CA VAL A 52 14.58 -3.05 -0.29
C VAL A 52 15.08 -4.35 0.31
N ARG A 53 16.36 -4.68 0.13
CA ARG A 53 17.02 -5.79 0.81
C ARG A 53 17.98 -5.29 1.86
N PHE A 54 17.89 -5.84 3.06
CA PHE A 54 18.89 -5.61 4.10
C PHE A 54 20.08 -6.55 3.88
N ILE A 55 21.25 -6.00 3.54
CA ILE A 55 22.43 -6.81 3.19
C ILE A 55 23.23 -7.17 4.45
N ASP A 56 23.65 -6.17 5.23
CA ASP A 56 24.55 -6.40 6.36
C ASP A 56 24.62 -5.20 7.31
N VAL A 57 25.09 -5.43 8.54
CA VAL A 57 25.51 -4.38 9.46
C VAL A 57 27.00 -4.10 9.22
N THR A 58 27.31 -2.94 8.62
CA THR A 58 28.69 -2.58 8.27
C THR A 58 29.50 -2.08 9.46
N GLU A 59 28.83 -1.50 10.46
CA GLU A 59 29.45 -1.07 11.71
C GLU A 59 28.42 -1.07 12.84
N ASP A 60 28.77 -1.58 14.02
CA ASP A 60 27.97 -1.41 15.23
C ASP A 60 28.87 -1.03 16.40
N SER A 61 28.88 0.26 16.72
CA SER A 61 29.61 0.87 17.83
C SER A 61 28.67 1.42 18.89
N ARG A 62 27.38 1.06 18.86
CA ARG A 62 26.40 1.49 19.86
C ARG A 62 26.89 1.15 21.26
N CYS A 63 26.72 2.09 22.19
CA CYS A 63 27.12 1.89 23.57
C CYS A 63 26.39 0.67 24.15
N PRO A 64 27.09 -0.36 24.67
CA PRO A 64 26.40 -1.48 25.28
C PRO A 64 25.53 -1.03 26.46
N SER A 65 24.34 -1.61 26.56
CA SER A 65 23.33 -1.21 27.56
C SER A 65 23.74 -1.43 29.02
N ASP A 66 24.80 -2.21 29.27
CA ASP A 66 25.33 -2.59 30.57
C ASP A 66 26.61 -1.83 30.96
N VAL A 67 27.03 -0.82 30.18
CA VAL A 67 28.21 0.01 30.46
C VAL A 67 27.92 1.50 30.26
N VAL A 68 28.83 2.36 30.73
CA VAL A 68 28.73 3.82 30.56
C VAL A 68 29.73 4.27 29.50
N CYS A 69 29.25 4.87 28.41
CA CYS A 69 30.11 5.39 27.34
C CYS A 69 30.34 6.90 27.44
N ILE A 70 31.51 7.32 26.97
CA ILE A 70 31.90 8.74 26.87
C ILE A 70 31.38 9.37 25.57
N TRP A 71 31.18 8.57 24.52
CA TRP A 71 30.72 9.01 23.20
C TRP A 71 29.42 8.30 22.81
N GLU A 72 28.54 9.01 22.11
CA GLU A 72 27.34 8.43 21.49
C GLU A 72 27.76 7.56 20.31
N GLY A 73 27.76 6.24 20.52
CA GLY A 73 28.03 5.26 19.46
C GLY A 73 26.96 5.28 18.36
N GLN A 74 27.24 4.57 17.26
CA GLN A 74 26.33 4.50 16.11
C GLN A 74 26.26 3.08 15.55
N VAL A 75 25.24 2.80 14.74
CA VAL A 75 25.17 1.59 13.92
C VAL A 75 24.95 2.00 12.47
N SER A 76 25.69 1.38 11.56
CA SER A 76 25.59 1.56 10.12
C SER A 76 25.21 0.25 9.46
N ILE A 77 24.26 0.31 8.55
CA ILE A 77 23.73 -0.84 7.81
C ILE A 77 23.84 -0.60 6.31
N LEU A 78 23.95 -1.67 5.54
CA LEU A 78 23.93 -1.65 4.09
C LEU A 78 22.61 -2.22 3.57
N VAL A 79 21.92 -1.46 2.73
CA VAL A 79 20.71 -1.89 2.03
C VAL A 79 20.93 -1.80 0.53
N ASP A 80 20.28 -2.69 -0.24
CA ASP A 80 20.24 -2.64 -1.70
C ASP A 80 18.81 -2.40 -2.18
N LEU A 81 18.65 -1.55 -3.20
CA LEU A 81 17.34 -1.16 -3.73
C LEU A 81 17.25 -1.41 -5.24
N VAL A 82 16.08 -1.86 -5.67
CA VAL A 82 15.75 -2.07 -7.09
C VAL A 82 14.34 -1.58 -7.42
N GLN A 83 14.18 -1.00 -8.60
CA GLN A 83 12.88 -0.67 -9.19
C GLN A 83 12.34 -1.92 -9.89
N VAL A 84 11.19 -2.41 -9.44
CA VAL A 84 10.74 -3.79 -9.72
C VAL A 84 10.07 -3.93 -11.08
N SER A 85 9.29 -2.94 -11.51
CA SER A 85 8.60 -2.98 -12.80
C SER A 85 9.55 -2.85 -13.99
N SER A 86 10.67 -2.16 -13.83
CA SER A 86 11.67 -1.91 -14.87
C SER A 86 12.94 -2.74 -14.73
N ASP A 87 13.09 -3.49 -13.63
CA ASP A 87 14.30 -4.25 -13.28
C ASP A 87 15.56 -3.38 -13.30
N ILE A 88 15.43 -2.13 -12.84
CA ILE A 88 16.52 -1.15 -12.78
C ILE A 88 17.05 -1.13 -11.35
N SER A 89 18.34 -1.44 -11.18
CA SER A 89 19.02 -1.26 -9.89
C SER A 89 19.03 0.23 -9.52
N ILE A 90 18.53 0.55 -8.32
CA ILE A 90 18.61 1.88 -7.72
C ILE A 90 19.99 2.03 -7.06
N GLY A 91 20.48 0.96 -6.45
CA GLY A 91 21.82 0.84 -5.88
C GLY A 91 21.81 0.63 -4.37
N GLN A 92 23.01 0.57 -3.80
CA GLN A 92 23.24 0.33 -2.39
C GLN A 92 23.37 1.63 -1.59
N PHE A 93 22.80 1.65 -0.39
CA PHE A 93 22.89 2.77 0.54
C PHE A 93 23.41 2.31 1.90
N THR A 94 24.36 3.06 2.45
CA THR A 94 24.75 2.94 3.85
C THR A 94 23.89 3.87 4.69
N LEU A 95 23.14 3.33 5.65
CA LEU A 95 22.24 4.07 6.53
C LEU A 95 22.73 3.97 7.97
N SER A 96 22.70 5.06 8.72
CA SER A 96 23.25 5.13 10.08
C SER A 96 22.22 5.60 11.11
N LEU A 97 22.22 4.99 12.29
CA LEU A 97 21.40 5.33 13.45
C LEU A 97 22.29 5.64 14.66
N GLY A 98 22.06 6.78 15.31
CA GLY A 98 22.94 7.32 16.35
C GLY A 98 24.09 8.16 15.77
N GLY A 99 24.66 9.06 16.56
CA GLY A 99 25.67 10.01 16.08
C GLY A 99 25.16 10.86 14.90
N GLN A 100 25.84 10.78 13.74
CA GLN A 100 25.40 11.43 12.50
C GLN A 100 24.48 10.52 11.70
N ALA A 101 23.19 10.55 12.03
CA ALA A 101 22.17 9.78 11.30
C ALA A 101 22.18 10.11 9.79
N SER A 102 22.07 9.08 8.96
CA SER A 102 22.12 9.20 7.50
C SER A 102 20.93 8.51 6.85
N ALA A 103 20.50 9.06 5.72
CA ALA A 103 19.39 8.55 4.92
C ALA A 103 19.84 8.36 3.47
N GLY A 104 19.38 7.28 2.84
CA GLY A 104 19.54 7.06 1.41
C GLY A 104 18.46 7.82 0.65
N SER A 105 18.81 8.51 -0.43
CA SER A 105 17.82 9.24 -1.23
C SER A 105 17.91 8.82 -2.69
N PHE A 106 16.76 8.59 -3.30
CA PHE A 106 16.64 8.24 -4.72
C PHE A 106 15.30 8.73 -5.26
N GLY A 107 15.30 9.34 -6.44
CA GLY A 107 14.10 9.99 -6.98
C GLY A 107 13.49 10.97 -5.97
N ASN A 108 12.22 10.76 -5.63
CA ASN A 108 11.44 11.51 -4.65
C ASN A 108 11.26 10.79 -3.31
N TYR A 109 12.12 9.80 -3.04
CA TYR A 109 12.07 8.97 -1.83
C TYR A 109 13.33 9.12 -0.99
N SER A 110 13.16 8.90 0.31
CA SER A 110 14.24 8.83 1.29
C SER A 110 14.02 7.61 2.17
N ILE A 111 15.01 6.72 2.24
CA ILE A 111 15.00 5.57 3.13
C ILE A 111 15.89 5.85 4.33
N ARG A 112 15.39 5.55 5.54
CA ARG A 112 16.13 5.72 6.79
C ARG A 112 15.92 4.54 7.72
N VAL A 113 16.91 4.31 8.57
CA VAL A 113 16.86 3.31 9.65
C VAL A 113 16.23 3.93 10.90
N MET A 114 15.27 3.22 11.49
CA MET A 114 14.54 3.63 12.69
C MET A 114 14.96 2.87 13.93
N ASP A 115 15.30 1.60 13.79
CA ASP A 115 15.78 0.78 14.91
C ASP A 115 16.67 -0.35 14.39
N VAL A 116 17.56 -0.84 15.25
CA VAL A 116 18.38 -2.03 15.01
C VAL A 116 18.37 -2.89 16.27
N GLN A 117 17.95 -4.14 16.15
CA GLN A 117 17.92 -5.12 17.24
C GLN A 117 18.83 -6.31 16.93
N PRO A 118 19.38 -6.99 17.93
CA PRO A 118 19.35 -6.61 19.35
C PRO A 118 20.25 -5.41 19.66
N TYR A 119 19.98 -4.72 20.77
CA TYR A 119 20.90 -3.72 21.31
C TYR A 119 22.11 -4.41 21.99
N PRO A 120 23.34 -3.88 21.85
CA PRO A 120 24.53 -4.54 22.37
C PRO A 120 24.56 -4.65 23.90
N MET A 121 25.22 -5.72 24.37
CA MET A 121 25.60 -5.94 25.76
C MET A 121 27.06 -6.38 25.79
N SER A 122 27.85 -5.87 26.73
CA SER A 122 29.31 -6.05 26.77
C SER A 122 29.72 -7.53 26.88
N THR A 123 28.88 -8.35 27.49
CA THR A 123 29.12 -9.78 27.70
C THR A 123 28.58 -10.68 26.59
N LYS A 124 27.85 -10.13 25.61
CA LYS A 124 27.18 -10.92 24.57
C LYS A 124 27.57 -10.44 23.18
N LYS A 125 28.25 -11.31 22.44
CA LYS A 125 28.50 -11.10 21.00
C LYS A 125 27.22 -11.35 20.21
N ILE A 126 26.83 -10.39 19.38
CA ILE A 126 25.69 -10.51 18.45
C ILE A 126 26.18 -11.26 17.21
N SER A 127 25.45 -12.29 16.77
CA SER A 127 25.71 -12.93 15.47
C SER A 127 25.18 -12.03 14.36
N PRO A 128 25.87 -11.88 13.21
CA PRO A 128 25.37 -11.10 12.08
C PRO A 128 23.94 -11.48 11.66
N SER A 129 23.62 -12.78 11.68
CA SER A 129 22.29 -13.30 11.35
C SER A 129 21.17 -12.88 12.31
N ASP A 130 21.51 -12.44 13.52
CA ASP A 130 20.55 -12.11 14.57
C ASP A 130 20.02 -10.69 14.43
N TYR A 131 20.65 -9.87 13.58
CA TYR A 131 20.23 -8.49 13.38
C TYR A 131 18.87 -8.40 12.69
N VAL A 132 18.03 -7.53 13.25
CA VAL A 132 16.76 -7.08 12.69
C VAL A 132 16.82 -5.57 12.60
N VAL A 133 16.62 -5.03 11.40
CA VAL A 133 16.53 -3.57 11.18
C VAL A 133 15.08 -3.18 10.98
N THR A 134 14.68 -2.05 11.53
CA THR A 134 13.41 -1.40 11.21
C THR A 134 13.72 -0.19 10.34
N LEU A 135 13.15 -0.17 9.14
CA LEU A 135 13.36 0.84 8.12
C LEU A 135 12.05 1.59 7.87
N VAL A 136 12.14 2.81 7.34
CA VAL A 136 11.00 3.52 6.77
C VAL A 136 11.42 4.16 5.45
N LEU A 137 10.55 4.07 4.45
CA LEU A 137 10.69 4.78 3.19
C LEU A 137 9.73 5.97 3.19
N ASP A 138 10.27 7.18 3.26
CA ASP A 138 9.54 8.44 3.20
C ASP A 138 9.59 9.02 1.78
N SER A 139 8.67 9.93 1.45
CA SER A 139 8.77 10.73 0.22
C SER A 139 9.36 12.11 0.52
N SER A 140 10.54 12.42 -0.01
CA SER A 140 11.35 13.60 0.30
C SER A 140 10.89 14.91 -0.37
N GLY A 141 9.85 14.88 -1.20
CA GLY A 141 9.32 16.11 -1.79
C GLY A 141 7.97 15.88 -2.43
N GLY A 142 6.89 16.04 -1.67
CA GLY A 142 5.51 16.05 -2.18
C GLY A 142 5.26 14.98 -3.26
N GLY A 143 5.82 13.79 -3.08
CA GLY A 143 5.85 12.76 -4.10
C GLY A 143 4.44 12.39 -4.49
N GLN A 144 4.19 12.33 -5.79
CA GLN A 144 2.93 11.82 -6.30
C GLN A 144 2.82 10.36 -5.84
N VAL A 145 1.86 10.07 -4.96
CA VAL A 145 1.51 8.68 -4.63
C VAL A 145 1.22 8.00 -5.97
N LEU A 146 2.00 6.98 -6.33
CA LEU A 146 1.78 6.25 -7.57
C LEU A 146 0.68 5.23 -7.31
N SER A 147 -0.41 5.34 -8.07
CA SER A 147 -1.48 4.35 -8.08
C SER A 147 -1.07 3.16 -8.94
N HIS A 148 -1.03 1.98 -8.33
CA HIS A 148 -0.69 0.71 -8.96
C HIS A 148 -1.97 0.06 -9.47
N GLY A 149 -2.15 0.05 -10.78
CA GLY A 149 -3.28 -0.61 -11.39
C GLY A 149 -2.90 -1.96 -11.96
N VAL A 150 -3.72 -2.97 -11.68
CA VAL A 150 -3.61 -4.29 -12.30
C VAL A 150 -4.85 -4.54 -13.14
N LEU A 151 -4.66 -5.13 -14.31
CA LEU A 151 -5.70 -5.72 -15.14
C LEU A 151 -5.26 -7.13 -15.54
N VAL A 152 -6.07 -8.11 -15.17
CA VAL A 152 -5.86 -9.51 -15.52
C VAL A 152 -7.07 -10.06 -16.26
N LYS A 153 -6.81 -10.76 -17.36
CA LYS A 153 -7.79 -11.58 -18.09
C LYS A 153 -7.30 -13.02 -18.04
N ALA A 154 -8.15 -13.92 -17.56
CA ALA A 154 -7.84 -15.35 -17.45
C ALA A 154 -9.05 -16.21 -17.83
N GLU A 155 -8.79 -17.46 -18.24
CA GLU A 155 -9.80 -18.44 -18.63
C GLU A 155 -9.46 -19.85 -18.15
N THR A 156 -10.47 -20.71 -18.13
CA THR A 156 -10.29 -22.14 -17.87
C THR A 156 -11.36 -22.94 -18.61
N SER A 157 -11.06 -24.20 -18.91
CA SER A 157 -12.03 -25.15 -19.48
C SER A 157 -12.89 -25.83 -18.41
N SER A 158 -12.59 -25.64 -17.12
CA SER A 158 -13.34 -26.23 -16.01
C SER A 158 -14.49 -25.34 -15.53
N ALA A 159 -15.69 -25.91 -15.40
CA ALA A 159 -16.83 -25.25 -14.77
C ALA A 159 -16.65 -25.13 -13.23
N PRO A 160 -17.33 -24.17 -12.54
CA PRO A 160 -18.37 -23.27 -13.05
C PRO A 160 -17.87 -21.92 -13.58
N VAL A 161 -16.63 -21.49 -13.29
CA VAL A 161 -16.08 -20.21 -13.78
C VAL A 161 -15.27 -20.47 -15.04
N ALA A 162 -15.73 -19.98 -16.19
CA ALA A 162 -15.05 -20.17 -17.48
C ALA A 162 -14.02 -19.07 -17.77
N ALA A 163 -14.31 -17.82 -17.39
CA ALA A 163 -13.39 -16.70 -17.61
C ALA A 163 -13.58 -15.58 -16.60
N ILE A 164 -12.53 -14.77 -16.44
CA ILE A 164 -12.50 -13.60 -15.56
C ILE A 164 -11.81 -12.43 -16.24
N ILE A 165 -12.35 -11.23 -15.97
CA ILE A 165 -11.65 -9.97 -16.14
C ILE A 165 -11.65 -9.27 -14.79
N SER A 166 -10.48 -9.11 -14.19
CA SER A 166 -10.33 -8.42 -12.91
C SER A 166 -9.38 -7.25 -13.05
N GLY A 167 -9.66 -6.18 -12.34
CA GLY A 167 -8.72 -5.09 -12.18
C GLY A 167 -8.90 -4.33 -10.88
N TRP A 168 -7.79 -3.93 -10.28
CA TRP A 168 -7.78 -3.28 -8.97
C TRP A 168 -6.70 -2.22 -8.87
N ASN A 169 -6.91 -1.34 -7.89
CA ASN A 169 -5.98 -0.31 -7.49
C ASN A 169 -6.13 -0.09 -5.98
N VAL A 170 -5.11 -0.49 -5.22
CA VAL A 170 -5.13 -0.45 -3.76
C VAL A 170 -5.16 1.00 -3.27
N GLU A 171 -4.35 1.88 -3.87
CA GLU A 171 -4.24 3.28 -3.45
C GLU A 171 -5.51 4.09 -3.73
N LYS A 172 -6.32 3.70 -4.72
CA LYS A 172 -7.62 4.31 -4.99
C LYS A 172 -8.78 3.61 -4.28
N GLY A 173 -8.52 2.50 -3.56
CA GLY A 173 -9.55 1.69 -2.91
C GLY A 173 -10.59 1.14 -3.89
N LYS A 174 -10.21 0.90 -5.15
CA LYS A 174 -11.16 0.52 -6.22
C LYS A 174 -10.74 -0.77 -6.89
N GLY A 175 -11.62 -1.77 -6.81
CA GLY A 175 -11.50 -3.06 -7.49
C GLY A 175 -12.78 -3.44 -8.23
N ALA A 176 -12.62 -4.20 -9.30
CA ALA A 176 -13.71 -4.78 -10.06
C ALA A 176 -13.36 -6.18 -10.57
N VAL A 177 -14.31 -7.10 -10.48
CA VAL A 177 -14.25 -8.43 -11.10
C VAL A 177 -15.47 -8.63 -11.98
N VAL A 178 -15.26 -9.17 -13.18
CA VAL A 178 -16.31 -9.69 -14.05
C VAL A 178 -16.04 -11.16 -14.28
N LEU A 179 -16.95 -12.02 -13.81
CA LEU A 179 -16.92 -13.47 -13.99
C LEU A 179 -17.88 -13.89 -15.09
N PHE A 180 -17.42 -14.80 -15.93
CA PHE A 180 -18.24 -15.54 -16.88
C PHE A 180 -18.36 -16.97 -16.36
N MET A 181 -19.56 -17.36 -15.96
CA MET A 181 -19.85 -18.63 -15.31
C MET A 181 -20.88 -19.44 -16.11
N GLN A 182 -20.94 -20.73 -15.86
CA GLN A 182 -22.05 -21.57 -16.30
C GLN A 182 -23.21 -21.43 -15.30
N GLY A 183 -24.38 -21.01 -15.78
CA GLY A 183 -25.59 -20.90 -14.98
C GLY A 183 -26.28 -22.24 -14.77
N ASP A 184 -27.24 -22.28 -13.83
CA ASP A 184 -27.92 -23.50 -13.38
C ASP A 184 -28.68 -24.21 -14.52
N ASN A 185 -29.12 -23.46 -15.54
CA ASN A 185 -29.78 -23.98 -16.74
C ASN A 185 -28.79 -24.30 -17.88
N GLY A 186 -27.48 -24.34 -17.61
CA GLY A 186 -26.42 -24.58 -18.60
C GLY A 186 -26.06 -23.38 -19.48
N GLY A 187 -26.83 -22.29 -19.44
CA GLY A 187 -26.56 -21.04 -20.16
C GLY A 187 -25.49 -20.15 -19.50
N PRO A 188 -24.85 -19.23 -20.23
CA PRO A 188 -23.83 -18.36 -19.66
C PRO A 188 -24.42 -17.34 -18.67
N LYS A 189 -23.80 -17.23 -17.49
CA LYS A 189 -24.13 -16.26 -16.44
C LYS A 189 -22.97 -15.29 -16.26
N ARG A 190 -23.27 -13.99 -16.18
CA ARG A 190 -22.26 -12.94 -15.95
C ARG A 190 -22.43 -12.33 -14.57
N VAL A 191 -21.39 -12.39 -13.76
CA VAL A 191 -21.34 -11.78 -12.41
C VAL A 191 -20.37 -10.61 -12.42
N ILE A 192 -20.76 -9.49 -11.83
CA ILE A 192 -19.99 -8.25 -11.71
C ILE A 192 -19.89 -7.91 -10.22
N ILE A 193 -18.67 -7.78 -9.73
CA ILE A 193 -18.35 -7.49 -8.35
C ILE A 193 -17.53 -6.20 -8.29
N ARG A 194 -17.90 -5.28 -7.41
CA ARG A 194 -17.05 -4.15 -6.98
C ARG A 194 -16.53 -4.47 -5.58
N PHE A 195 -15.26 -4.24 -5.36
CA PHE A 195 -14.63 -4.53 -4.07
C PHE A 195 -13.63 -3.44 -3.68
N ALA A 196 -13.38 -3.33 -2.38
CA ALA A 196 -12.32 -2.51 -1.82
C ALA A 196 -11.06 -3.38 -1.65
N PRO A 197 -10.01 -3.22 -2.47
CA PRO A 197 -8.78 -4.00 -2.41
C PRO A 197 -7.91 -3.61 -1.21
N SER A 198 -7.18 -4.58 -0.68
CA SER A 198 -6.12 -4.42 0.31
C SER A 198 -4.97 -5.39 0.00
N TYR A 199 -3.75 -5.05 0.42
CA TYR A 199 -2.63 -5.99 0.33
C TYR A 199 -2.92 -7.23 1.18
N ALA A 200 -2.74 -8.41 0.59
CA ALA A 200 -2.92 -9.66 1.32
C ALA A 200 -1.76 -9.86 2.31
N SER A 201 -2.06 -10.40 3.50
CA SER A 201 -1.05 -10.72 4.51
C SER A 201 -0.24 -11.98 4.18
N SER A 202 -0.76 -12.83 3.29
CA SER A 202 -0.13 -14.10 2.90
C SER A 202 -0.57 -14.52 1.50
N CYS A 203 0.33 -15.17 0.77
CA CYS A 203 0.11 -15.73 -0.57
C CYS A 203 0.32 -17.25 -0.50
N SER A 204 -0.55 -18.04 -1.12
CA SER A 204 -0.47 -19.51 -1.05
C SER A 204 0.34 -20.12 -2.21
N HIS A 205 0.55 -19.38 -3.30
CA HIS A 205 1.12 -19.84 -4.56
C HIS A 205 2.41 -19.11 -4.96
N GLY A 206 3.08 -18.50 -3.99
CA GLY A 206 4.44 -17.98 -4.10
C GLY A 206 4.63 -16.64 -3.41
N PRO A 207 5.88 -16.20 -3.24
CA PRO A 207 6.16 -14.93 -2.59
C PRO A 207 5.72 -13.73 -3.46
N GLY A 208 5.47 -12.59 -2.81
CA GLY A 208 5.30 -11.29 -3.46
C GLY A 208 3.86 -10.69 -3.40
N PRO A 209 3.71 -9.43 -2.96
CA PRO A 209 2.40 -8.81 -2.72
C PRO A 209 1.76 -8.10 -3.89
N VAL A 210 2.52 -7.75 -4.94
CA VAL A 210 1.94 -7.23 -6.21
C VAL A 210 1.03 -8.27 -6.86
N LYS A 211 1.29 -9.52 -6.54
CA LYS A 211 0.65 -10.68 -7.12
C LYS A 211 -0.54 -11.16 -6.29
N CYS A 212 -0.75 -10.66 -5.07
CA CYS A 212 -1.76 -11.19 -4.17
C CYS A 212 -2.50 -10.06 -3.44
N ILE A 213 -3.80 -10.01 -3.59
CA ILE A 213 -4.64 -8.99 -2.96
C ILE A 213 -5.89 -9.59 -2.35
N ASP A 214 -6.24 -9.07 -1.19
CA ASP A 214 -7.53 -9.29 -0.57
C ASP A 214 -8.51 -8.20 -0.99
N GLY A 215 -9.80 -8.48 -0.86
CA GLY A 215 -10.86 -7.55 -1.21
C GLY A 215 -12.09 -7.76 -0.36
N GLN A 216 -12.70 -6.66 0.09
CA GLN A 216 -14.06 -6.70 0.64
C GLN A 216 -15.06 -6.37 -0.46
N ILE A 217 -16.02 -7.26 -0.69
CA ILE A 217 -17.10 -7.07 -1.65
C ILE A 217 -18.00 -5.95 -1.15
N LYS A 218 -18.14 -4.91 -1.98
CA LYS A 218 -18.97 -3.73 -1.70
C LYS A 218 -20.28 -3.74 -2.48
N LEU A 219 -20.28 -4.33 -3.67
CA LEU A 219 -21.46 -4.42 -4.51
C LEU A 219 -21.32 -5.64 -5.43
N THR A 220 -22.41 -6.38 -5.63
CA THR A 220 -22.45 -7.55 -6.50
C THR A 220 -23.82 -7.68 -7.16
N ASN A 221 -23.90 -8.33 -8.32
CA ASN A 221 -25.16 -8.79 -8.92
C ASN A 221 -25.35 -10.31 -8.77
N SER A 222 -24.53 -10.97 -7.97
CA SER A 222 -24.65 -12.40 -7.67
C SER A 222 -25.63 -12.64 -6.53
N ASN A 223 -26.41 -13.72 -6.65
CA ASN A 223 -27.23 -14.25 -5.55
C ASN A 223 -26.48 -15.33 -4.74
N ASP A 224 -25.22 -15.61 -5.08
CA ASP A 224 -24.39 -16.57 -4.36
C ASP A 224 -23.94 -15.95 -3.01
N PRO A 225 -24.23 -16.59 -1.86
CA PRO A 225 -23.85 -16.09 -0.54
C PRO A 225 -22.35 -15.85 -0.34
N LEU A 226 -21.48 -16.60 -1.03
CA LEU A 226 -20.03 -16.40 -0.96
C LEU A 226 -19.58 -15.15 -1.74
N MET A 227 -20.34 -14.75 -2.76
CA MET A 227 -20.07 -13.58 -3.59
C MET A 227 -20.96 -12.38 -3.22
N GLY A 228 -21.60 -12.43 -2.06
CA GLY A 228 -22.51 -11.40 -1.53
C GLY A 228 -21.78 -10.16 -1.00
N GLU A 229 -22.54 -9.08 -0.76
CA GLU A 229 -22.01 -7.88 -0.10
C GLU A 229 -21.48 -8.20 1.31
N GLY A 230 -20.34 -7.62 1.67
CA GLY A 230 -19.63 -7.93 2.91
C GLY A 230 -18.76 -9.19 2.85
N GLY A 231 -18.91 -10.01 1.80
CA GLY A 231 -18.02 -11.12 1.52
C GLY A 231 -16.58 -10.68 1.26
N LYS A 232 -15.66 -11.63 1.36
CA LYS A 232 -14.24 -11.49 1.06
C LYS A 232 -13.90 -12.14 -0.27
N LEU A 233 -12.94 -11.54 -0.95
CA LEU A 233 -12.38 -11.98 -2.20
C LEU A 233 -10.86 -12.03 -2.05
N HIS A 234 -10.24 -13.08 -2.58
CA HIS A 234 -8.79 -13.22 -2.68
C HIS A 234 -8.42 -13.45 -4.14
N LEU A 235 -7.40 -12.73 -4.61
CA LEU A 235 -6.89 -12.80 -5.98
C LEU A 235 -5.37 -12.96 -5.92
N GLU A 236 -4.87 -14.06 -6.47
CA GLU A 236 -3.44 -14.36 -6.48
C GLU A 236 -2.97 -14.72 -7.91
N VAL A 237 -1.92 -14.04 -8.39
CA VAL A 237 -1.24 -14.34 -9.65
C VAL A 237 0.02 -15.13 -9.31
N ASP A 238 0.21 -16.27 -9.96
CA ASP A 238 1.37 -17.11 -9.67
C ASP A 238 2.70 -16.43 -10.04
N THR A 239 3.80 -16.98 -9.53
CA THR A 239 5.13 -16.40 -9.75
C THR A 239 5.49 -16.30 -11.23
N SER A 240 5.06 -17.26 -12.05
CA SER A 240 5.30 -17.32 -13.49
C SER A 240 4.40 -16.40 -14.32
N LYS A 241 3.41 -15.75 -13.70
CA LYS A 241 2.41 -14.89 -14.36
C LYS A 241 1.58 -15.63 -15.42
N THR A 242 1.43 -16.95 -15.26
CA THR A 242 0.65 -17.80 -16.16
C THR A 242 -0.67 -18.25 -15.55
N ARG A 243 -0.82 -18.18 -14.23
CA ARG A 243 -2.03 -18.62 -13.51
C ARG A 243 -2.56 -17.54 -12.58
N LEU A 244 -3.88 -17.46 -12.51
CA LEU A 244 -4.65 -16.65 -11.58
C LEU A 244 -5.46 -17.58 -10.69
N PHE A 245 -5.31 -17.43 -9.38
CA PHE A 245 -6.10 -18.06 -8.34
C PHE A 245 -7.10 -17.05 -7.80
N LEU A 246 -8.32 -17.51 -7.59
CA LEU A 246 -9.44 -16.70 -7.15
C LEU A 246 -10.23 -17.46 -6.09
N ALA A 247 -10.38 -16.88 -4.91
CA ALA A 247 -11.23 -17.46 -3.86
C ALA A 247 -12.22 -16.42 -3.33
N PHE A 248 -13.38 -16.92 -2.90
CA PHE A 248 -14.40 -16.13 -2.22
C PHE A 248 -14.66 -16.73 -0.85
N ALA A 249 -14.96 -15.90 0.13
CA ALA A 249 -15.32 -16.34 1.47
C ALA A 249 -16.34 -15.39 2.08
N ASN A 250 -17.11 -15.85 3.05
CA ASN A 250 -17.92 -14.99 3.90
C ASN A 250 -17.57 -15.25 5.38
N ALA A 251 -18.41 -14.82 6.31
CA ALA A 251 -18.15 -15.01 7.74
C ALA A 251 -18.24 -16.47 8.20
N GLU A 252 -18.96 -17.31 7.45
CA GLU A 252 -19.35 -18.67 7.83
C GLU A 252 -18.62 -19.75 7.02
N GLU A 253 -18.26 -19.44 5.78
CA GLU A 253 -17.75 -20.40 4.81
C GLU A 253 -16.64 -19.80 3.92
N THR A 254 -15.64 -20.63 3.63
CA THR A 254 -14.62 -20.36 2.62
C THR A 254 -14.93 -21.17 1.37
N GLY A 255 -15.12 -20.48 0.25
CA GLY A 255 -15.42 -21.09 -1.04
C GLY A 255 -14.23 -21.80 -1.67
N LYS A 256 -14.52 -22.56 -2.72
CA LYS A 256 -13.51 -23.23 -3.53
C LYS A 256 -12.63 -22.20 -4.28
N GLU A 257 -11.34 -22.48 -4.33
CA GLU A 257 -10.41 -21.73 -5.17
C GLU A 257 -10.56 -22.11 -6.65
N TYR A 258 -10.67 -21.09 -7.50
CA TYR A 258 -10.67 -21.22 -8.95
C TYR A 258 -9.27 -20.94 -9.49
N MET A 259 -8.75 -21.90 -10.25
CA MET A 259 -7.47 -21.76 -10.96
C MET A 259 -7.73 -21.49 -12.44
N LEU A 260 -7.24 -20.36 -12.93
CA LEU A 260 -7.44 -19.90 -14.31
C LEU A 260 -6.09 -19.63 -15.01
N ASN A 261 -6.03 -19.88 -16.30
CA ASN A 261 -4.88 -19.59 -17.14
C ASN A 261 -4.93 -18.12 -17.59
N ILE A 262 -3.87 -17.36 -17.30
CA ILE A 262 -3.77 -15.95 -17.66
C ILE A 262 -3.57 -15.83 -19.18
N ILE A 263 -4.46 -15.09 -19.82
CA ILE A 263 -4.36 -14.71 -21.24
C ILE A 263 -3.61 -13.39 -21.37
N LYS A 264 -3.88 -12.46 -20.45
CA LYS A 264 -3.29 -11.12 -20.47
C LYS A 264 -3.18 -10.56 -19.07
N LEU A 265 -1.98 -10.08 -18.72
CA LEU A 265 -1.71 -9.35 -17.49
C LEU A 265 -1.09 -8.00 -17.86
N LYS A 266 -1.67 -6.91 -17.37
CA LYS A 266 -1.13 -5.56 -17.52
C LYS A 266 -1.09 -4.91 -16.15
N THR A 267 0.09 -4.43 -15.76
CA THR A 267 0.28 -3.56 -14.60
C THR A 267 0.64 -2.15 -15.09
N TRP A 268 0.27 -1.13 -14.33
CA TRP A 268 0.69 0.24 -14.62
C TRP A 268 0.87 1.06 -13.35
N LEU A 269 1.79 2.01 -13.44
CA LEU A 269 2.00 3.07 -12.48
C LEU A 269 1.38 4.34 -13.03
N LYS A 270 0.47 4.94 -12.29
CA LYS A 270 -0.05 6.26 -12.62
C LYS A 270 0.08 7.15 -11.41
N PRO A 271 0.70 8.33 -11.52
CA PRO A 271 0.57 9.35 -10.50
C PRO A 271 -0.89 9.54 -10.12
N ILE A 272 -1.18 9.47 -8.82
CA ILE A 272 -2.42 10.04 -8.32
C ILE A 272 -2.29 11.53 -8.59
N ALA A 273 -3.20 12.05 -9.43
CA ALA A 273 -3.30 13.47 -9.68
C ALA A 273 -3.68 14.16 -8.36
N ILE A 274 -2.67 14.54 -7.60
CA ILE A 274 -2.76 15.58 -6.59
C ILE A 274 -2.69 16.87 -7.39
N ASP A 275 -3.80 17.61 -7.43
CA ASP A 275 -3.87 18.84 -8.20
C ASP A 275 -2.90 19.86 -7.61
N ASN A 276 -1.76 20.08 -8.26
CA ASN A 276 -0.72 21.00 -7.81
C ASN A 276 -1.16 22.48 -7.88
N ASN A 277 -2.33 22.76 -8.47
CA ASN A 277 -2.92 24.10 -8.52
C ASN A 277 -3.87 24.37 -7.34
N THR A 278 -3.96 23.44 -6.39
CA THR A 278 -4.79 23.58 -5.18
C THR A 278 -3.95 24.06 -4.00
N SER A 279 -4.53 24.94 -3.18
CA SER A 279 -3.86 25.42 -1.97
C SER A 279 -3.61 24.24 -1.02
N LYS A 280 -2.38 24.09 -0.54
CA LYS A 280 -2.08 23.14 0.53
C LYS A 280 -2.39 23.79 1.88
N ILE A 281 -3.09 23.07 2.73
CA ILE A 281 -3.40 23.49 4.10
C ILE A 281 -2.90 22.42 5.07
N SER A 282 -2.52 22.84 6.27
CA SER A 282 -2.07 21.95 7.34
C SER A 282 -2.99 22.13 8.54
N LEU A 283 -3.55 21.02 9.05
CA LEU A 283 -4.46 21.01 10.19
C LEU A 283 -3.89 20.14 11.31
N LYS A 284 -3.99 20.62 12.54
CA LYS A 284 -3.72 19.89 13.79
C LYS A 284 -5.03 19.51 14.48
N GLU A 285 -4.94 18.63 15.47
CA GLU A 285 -6.09 18.31 16.34
C GLU A 285 -6.77 19.58 16.87
N GLY A 286 -8.10 19.64 16.74
CA GLY A 286 -8.93 20.78 17.12
C GLY A 286 -9.10 21.86 16.04
N GLN A 287 -8.38 21.80 14.93
CA GLN A 287 -8.48 22.79 13.86
C GLN A 287 -9.52 22.39 12.80
N ARG A 288 -10.25 23.38 12.29
CA ARG A 288 -11.24 23.22 11.22
C ARG A 288 -10.90 24.11 10.02
N ASP A 289 -11.00 23.55 8.82
CA ASP A 289 -11.02 24.31 7.58
C ASP A 289 -12.10 23.74 6.65
N GLY A 290 -12.96 24.62 6.13
CA GLY A 290 -14.09 24.25 5.28
C GLY A 290 -14.93 23.11 5.88
N PRO A 291 -15.06 21.97 5.19
CA PRO A 291 -15.92 20.89 5.65
C PRO A 291 -15.32 20.04 6.77
N LEU A 292 -14.03 20.15 7.10
CA LEU A 292 -13.39 19.19 8.01
C LEU A 292 -12.93 19.84 9.30
N LEU A 293 -13.39 19.31 10.44
CA LEU A 293 -12.76 19.50 11.75
C LEU A 293 -11.91 18.26 12.07
N VAL A 294 -10.62 18.46 12.35
CA VAL A 294 -9.72 17.38 12.78
C VAL A 294 -9.86 17.14 14.28
N GLN A 295 -10.15 15.91 14.69
CA GLN A 295 -10.28 15.53 16.10
C GLN A 295 -9.10 14.71 16.60
N LYS A 296 -8.65 13.74 15.80
CA LYS A 296 -7.50 12.88 16.11
C LYS A 296 -6.64 12.65 14.88
N ILE A 297 -5.33 12.69 15.04
CA ILE A 297 -4.37 12.37 13.99
C ILE A 297 -3.61 11.12 14.40
N TYR A 298 -3.71 10.08 13.59
CA TYR A 298 -2.93 8.85 13.70
C TYR A 298 -1.89 8.81 12.58
N LEU A 299 -0.98 7.85 12.65
CA LEU A 299 0.07 7.70 11.63
C LEU A 299 -0.51 7.40 10.23
N ASP A 300 -1.64 6.70 10.15
CA ASP A 300 -2.24 6.20 8.91
C ASP A 300 -3.56 6.88 8.52
N ARG A 301 -4.16 7.65 9.44
CA ARG A 301 -5.50 8.23 9.24
C ARG A 301 -5.74 9.47 10.10
N VAL A 302 -6.70 10.27 9.66
CA VAL A 302 -7.25 11.39 10.40
C VAL A 302 -8.70 11.08 10.75
N GLU A 303 -9.06 11.18 12.01
CA GLU A 303 -10.44 11.10 12.46
C GLU A 303 -10.94 12.51 12.77
N GLY A 304 -12.17 12.79 12.35
CA GLY A 304 -12.74 14.13 12.46
C GLY A 304 -14.23 14.16 12.19
N LEU A 305 -14.74 15.37 12.00
CA LEU A 305 -16.13 15.62 11.64
C LEU A 305 -16.20 16.32 10.27
N ASN A 306 -17.03 15.77 9.37
CA ASN A 306 -17.36 16.36 8.08
C ASN A 306 -18.66 17.17 8.19
N PHE A 307 -18.63 18.43 7.76
CA PHE A 307 -19.74 19.37 7.77
C PHE A 307 -20.19 19.63 6.33
N PRO A 308 -21.23 18.92 5.85
CA PRO A 308 -21.81 19.24 4.56
C PRO A 308 -22.55 20.58 4.63
N GLU A 309 -22.40 21.39 3.60
CA GLU A 309 -23.19 22.61 3.33
C GLU A 309 -24.25 22.34 2.25
N TYR A 310 -24.06 21.27 1.49
CA TYR A 310 -24.91 20.83 0.41
C TYR A 310 -25.17 19.31 0.48
N PRO A 311 -26.39 18.81 0.21
CA PRO A 311 -27.61 19.55 -0.14
C PRO A 311 -28.27 20.28 1.03
N ILE A 312 -27.90 19.94 2.27
CA ILE A 312 -28.43 20.55 3.49
C ILE A 312 -27.24 20.90 4.37
N ALA A 313 -27.11 22.17 4.72
CA ALA A 313 -26.13 22.63 5.69
C ALA A 313 -26.51 22.16 7.09
N THR A 314 -25.54 21.65 7.84
CA THR A 314 -25.74 21.20 9.21
C THR A 314 -24.61 21.69 10.11
N ASP A 315 -25.00 22.15 11.30
CA ASP A 315 -24.07 22.49 12.38
C ASP A 315 -23.59 21.23 13.13
N GLN A 316 -24.24 20.09 12.91
CA GLN A 316 -23.80 18.79 13.39
C GLN A 316 -22.87 18.17 12.35
N GLY A 317 -21.59 18.04 12.72
CA GLY A 317 -20.61 17.35 11.89
C GLY A 317 -20.76 15.83 11.97
N PHE A 318 -20.60 15.15 10.84
CA PHE A 318 -20.67 13.69 10.77
C PHE A 318 -19.30 13.07 10.95
N PRO A 319 -19.14 12.03 11.77
CA PRO A 319 -17.86 11.33 11.92
C PRO A 319 -17.30 10.88 10.57
N ILE A 320 -16.03 11.19 10.33
CA ILE A 320 -15.30 10.78 9.14
C ILE A 320 -13.91 10.30 9.55
N THR A 321 -13.44 9.25 8.88
CA THR A 321 -12.07 8.78 8.95
C THR A 321 -11.48 8.92 7.55
N LEU A 322 -10.36 9.63 7.44
CA LEU A 322 -9.67 9.90 6.19
C LEU A 322 -8.29 9.26 6.20
N ARG A 323 -8.01 8.47 5.17
CA ARG A 323 -6.67 8.02 4.79
C ARG A 323 -6.11 8.90 3.68
N ILE A 324 -4.81 8.81 3.44
CA ILE A 324 -4.15 9.56 2.36
C ILE A 324 -4.87 9.29 1.02
N GLY A 325 -5.24 10.36 0.32
CA GLY A 325 -6.02 10.34 -0.92
C GLY A 325 -7.54 10.42 -0.75
N GLU A 326 -8.06 10.20 0.46
CA GLU A 326 -9.49 10.32 0.78
C GLU A 326 -9.89 11.78 1.03
N LYS A 327 -11.20 12.05 0.95
CA LYS A 327 -11.72 13.40 0.83
C LYS A 327 -12.82 13.72 1.83
N ALA A 328 -12.72 14.90 2.44
CA ALA A 328 -13.84 15.60 3.05
C ALA A 328 -14.39 16.64 2.07
N SER A 329 -15.71 16.86 2.07
CA SER A 329 -16.34 17.84 1.20
C SER A 329 -17.55 18.46 1.88
N ASN A 330 -17.79 19.73 1.55
CA ASN A 330 -19.03 20.42 1.90
C ASN A 330 -20.20 19.98 1.00
N GLY A 331 -19.97 19.06 0.06
CA GLY A 331 -20.97 18.54 -0.87
C GLY A 331 -21.05 19.31 -2.19
N CYS A 332 -20.34 20.42 -2.36
CA CYS A 332 -20.38 21.18 -3.62
C CYS A 332 -19.05 21.82 -4.01
N THR A 333 -18.71 22.95 -3.38
CA THR A 333 -17.66 23.88 -3.83
C THR A 333 -16.31 23.62 -3.19
N VAL A 334 -16.26 23.00 -2.01
CA VAL A 334 -15.01 22.79 -1.25
C VAL A 334 -14.76 21.31 -1.06
N VAL A 335 -13.53 20.90 -1.40
CA VAL A 335 -13.03 19.53 -1.23
C VAL A 335 -11.64 19.58 -0.62
N LEU A 336 -11.46 18.87 0.49
CA LEU A 336 -10.17 18.63 1.12
C LEU A 336 -9.78 17.19 0.86
N THR A 337 -8.61 16.97 0.24
CA THR A 337 -8.04 15.63 0.07
C THR A 337 -6.83 15.47 0.99
N LEU A 338 -6.79 14.43 1.82
CA LEU A 338 -5.64 14.19 2.71
C LEU A 338 -4.42 13.82 1.85
N VAL A 339 -3.33 14.56 1.99
CA VAL A 339 -2.12 14.39 1.17
C VAL A 339 -1.02 13.67 1.95
N LYS A 340 -0.80 14.06 3.21
CA LYS A 340 0.18 13.40 4.10
C LYS A 340 -0.15 13.68 5.56
N ILE A 341 0.42 12.88 6.44
CA ILE A 341 0.47 13.12 7.89
C ILE A 341 1.95 13.15 8.28
N GLU A 342 2.38 14.21 8.94
CA GLU A 342 3.77 14.41 9.37
C GLU A 342 3.75 15.13 10.71
N ASP A 343 4.50 14.64 11.70
CA ASP A 343 4.67 15.29 13.01
C ASP A 343 3.35 15.75 13.65
N ASN A 344 2.38 14.84 13.75
CA ASN A 344 1.04 15.08 14.31
C ASN A 344 0.27 16.22 13.59
N THR A 345 0.58 16.45 12.31
CA THR A 345 -0.05 17.45 11.45
C THR A 345 -0.56 16.78 10.18
N ALA A 346 -1.83 16.98 9.86
CA ALA A 346 -2.45 16.47 8.65
C ALA A 346 -2.43 17.54 7.55
N VAL A 347 -1.83 17.22 6.40
CA VAL A 347 -1.71 18.13 5.27
C VAL A 347 -2.73 17.74 4.22
N PHE A 348 -3.55 18.70 3.79
CA PHE A 348 -4.59 18.52 2.79
C PHE A 348 -4.33 19.38 1.56
N SER A 349 -4.73 18.89 0.40
CA SER A 349 -4.93 19.71 -0.79
C SER A 349 -6.38 20.20 -0.80
N LYS A 350 -6.57 21.53 -0.85
CA LYS A 350 -7.87 22.19 -0.83
C LYS A 350 -8.23 22.70 -2.22
N THR A 351 -9.26 22.10 -2.81
CA THR A 351 -9.89 22.57 -4.04
C THR A 351 -11.10 23.42 -3.69
N VAL A 352 -11.20 24.60 -4.28
CA VAL A 352 -12.38 25.47 -4.24
C VAL A 352 -12.82 25.72 -5.67
N ASP A 353 -14.08 25.40 -5.97
CA ASP A 353 -14.71 25.58 -7.27
C ASP A 353 -15.93 26.51 -7.07
N GLU A 354 -15.68 27.82 -7.07
CA GLU A 354 -16.72 28.84 -6.79
C GLU A 354 -17.71 29.01 -7.94
N ASP A 355 -17.29 28.69 -9.17
CA ASP A 355 -18.13 28.75 -10.37
C ASP A 355 -19.06 27.53 -10.51
N ARG A 356 -18.92 26.53 -9.62
CA ARG A 356 -19.75 25.33 -9.65
C ARG A 356 -21.19 25.67 -9.26
N PRO A 357 -22.16 25.48 -10.16
CA PRO A 357 -23.57 25.64 -9.80
C PRO A 357 -23.97 24.50 -8.87
N CYS A 358 -24.05 24.76 -7.56
CA CYS A 358 -24.64 23.84 -6.60
C CYS A 358 -26.14 23.71 -6.90
N PRO A 359 -26.67 22.54 -7.27
CA PRO A 359 -28.07 22.41 -7.66
C PRO A 359 -28.97 22.77 -6.47
N ILE A 360 -29.69 23.89 -6.48
CA ILE A 360 -30.58 24.25 -5.37
C ILE A 360 -31.58 23.11 -5.16
N CYS A 361 -31.59 22.49 -3.97
CA CYS A 361 -32.72 21.68 -3.55
C CYS A 361 -33.94 22.60 -3.43
N TRP A 362 -34.76 22.65 -4.47
CA TRP A 362 -36.09 23.27 -4.45
C TRP A 362 -37.04 22.46 -3.56
N LEU A 363 -36.83 22.52 -2.24
CA LEU A 363 -37.74 21.91 -1.27
C LEU A 363 -37.75 22.65 0.07
N GLN A 364 -37.91 23.98 0.01
CA GLN A 364 -38.34 24.75 1.19
C GLN A 364 -39.29 25.91 0.82
N GLY A 365 -40.03 25.81 -0.28
CA GLY A 365 -41.06 26.78 -0.68
C GLY A 365 -42.49 26.26 -0.68
N ALA A 366 -42.70 24.94 -0.59
CA ALA A 366 -44.04 24.34 -0.75
C ALA A 366 -44.66 23.76 0.53
N LEU A 367 -43.99 23.87 1.69
CA LEU A 367 -44.48 23.28 2.95
C LEU A 367 -44.64 24.27 4.12
N LEU A 368 -44.49 25.59 3.89
CA LEU A 368 -44.72 26.63 4.91
C LEU A 368 -45.61 27.81 4.43
N SER A 369 -46.40 27.63 3.38
CA SER A 369 -47.49 28.57 3.03
C SER A 369 -48.86 27.86 3.01
N GLY A 370 -49.19 27.21 4.11
CA GLY A 370 -50.58 27.08 4.53
C GLY A 370 -50.95 28.27 5.42
N SER A 371 -52.03 28.97 5.07
CA SER A 371 -52.68 30.10 5.79
C SER A 371 -52.28 31.54 5.39
N LYS A 372 -52.92 32.04 4.32
CA LYS A 372 -54.10 32.92 4.44
C LYS A 372 -54.94 32.89 3.18
#